data_AF-A0A958VWL7-F1
#
_entry.id   AF-A0A958VWL7-F1
#
_cell.length_a   1.000
_cell.length_b   1.000
_cell.length_c   1.000
_cell.angle_alpha   90.00
_cell.angle_beta   90.00
_cell.angle_gamma   90.00
#
_symmetry.space_group_name_H-M   'P 1'
#
loop_
_entity.id
_entity.type
_entity.pdbx_description
1 polymer ?
#
loop_
_entity_poly.entity_id
_entity_poly.type
_entity_poly.pdbx_seq_one_letter_code
_entity_poly.pdbx_strand_id
1 'polypeptide(L)'
;MLKINNLVYVTNNGGYGYDNTVKIIDSNTDAITETITVGDNPNSILSDADGNLWVSSSGAIAYNDDWSVDEANSTKGAISKITSNAEVLRLEMAAVSYGGAGGLSISPDGKTLYYQFEGNIFSMSTASTSLPTSAFASNFYYGFSVDPFSGNVIGTVAPNFSSAGSIEVMDKDGSLIDTFTVGIGPNGCYFK
;
A
#
# COMPACT_ATOMS: atom_id res chain seq x y z
N MET A 1 -0.81 -9.05 -4.82
CA MET A 1 -1.86 -9.92 -5.40
C MET A 1 -2.90 -10.23 -4.34
N LEU A 2 -4.14 -10.50 -4.75
CA LEU A 2 -5.25 -10.85 -3.85
C LEU A 2 -6.07 -11.97 -4.50
N LYS A 3 -6.51 -12.97 -3.73
CA LYS A 3 -7.41 -14.04 -4.21
C LYS A 3 -8.75 -13.93 -3.51
N ILE A 4 -9.82 -13.85 -4.30
CA ILE A 4 -11.22 -13.88 -3.81
C ILE A 4 -11.92 -14.97 -4.60
N ASN A 5 -12.35 -16.04 -3.91
CA ASN A 5 -12.90 -17.24 -4.53
C ASN A 5 -11.95 -17.80 -5.61
N ASN A 6 -12.41 -17.89 -6.86
CA ASN A 6 -11.64 -18.37 -8.00
C ASN A 6 -10.94 -17.25 -8.79
N LEU A 7 -11.09 -15.98 -8.38
CA LEU A 7 -10.47 -14.85 -9.04
C LEU A 7 -9.19 -14.44 -8.31
N VAL A 8 -8.14 -14.18 -9.08
CA VAL A 8 -6.86 -13.65 -8.62
C VAL A 8 -6.66 -12.27 -9.23
N TYR A 9 -6.49 -11.27 -8.38
CA TYR A 9 -6.24 -9.89 -8.74
C TYR A 9 -4.74 -9.60 -8.62
N VAL A 10 -4.14 -9.16 -9.72
CA VAL A 10 -2.69 -8.92 -9.81
C VAL A 10 -2.43 -7.48 -10.20
N THR A 11 -1.78 -6.74 -9.31
CA THR A 11 -1.25 -5.41 -9.56
C THR A 11 0.01 -5.51 -10.42
N ASN A 12 0.02 -4.90 -11.60
CA ASN A 12 1.18 -4.88 -12.48
C ASN A 12 1.93 -3.57 -12.29
N ASN A 13 3.11 -3.63 -11.67
CA ASN A 13 3.90 -2.45 -11.31
C ASN A 13 4.76 -1.92 -12.47
N GLY A 14 4.84 -2.61 -13.61
CA GLY A 14 5.62 -2.16 -14.78
C GLY A 14 7.12 -2.49 -14.74
N GLY A 15 7.68 -2.80 -13.56
CA GLY A 15 9.08 -3.25 -13.44
C GLY A 15 10.07 -2.12 -13.79
N TYR A 16 10.84 -2.30 -14.88
CA TYR A 16 11.75 -1.26 -15.39
C TYR A 16 11.04 -0.17 -16.22
N GLY A 17 9.77 -0.39 -16.58
CA GLY A 17 8.90 0.62 -17.18
C GLY A 17 7.83 1.07 -16.17
N TYR A 18 6.69 1.51 -16.68
CA TYR A 18 5.49 1.74 -15.89
C TYR A 18 4.32 0.93 -16.43
N ASP A 19 3.45 0.50 -15.54
CA ASP A 19 2.16 -0.12 -15.84
C ASP A 19 1.17 0.45 -14.81
N ASN A 20 -0.11 0.44 -15.16
CA ASN A 20 -1.17 1.05 -14.37
C ASN A 20 -2.39 0.13 -14.33
N THR A 21 -2.16 -1.18 -14.35
CA THR A 21 -3.23 -2.16 -14.44
C THR A 21 -3.31 -3.10 -13.26
N VAL A 22 -4.55 -3.46 -12.91
CA VAL A 22 -4.88 -4.67 -12.17
C VAL A 22 -5.48 -5.68 -13.14
N LYS A 23 -4.87 -6.86 -13.26
CA LYS A 23 -5.42 -7.98 -14.03
C LYS A 23 -6.25 -8.88 -13.14
N ILE A 24 -7.40 -9.32 -13.64
CA ILE A 24 -8.21 -10.35 -13.01
C ILE A 24 -7.98 -11.66 -13.77
N ILE A 25 -7.61 -12.71 -13.04
CA ILE A 25 -7.29 -14.03 -13.57
C ILE A 25 -8.24 -15.05 -12.96
N ASP A 26 -8.87 -15.88 -13.79
CA ASP A 26 -9.60 -17.06 -13.29
C ASP A 26 -8.61 -18.18 -13.00
N SER A 27 -8.47 -18.53 -11.73
CA SER A 27 -7.54 -19.57 -11.25
C SER A 27 -7.88 -20.99 -11.68
N ASN A 28 -9.03 -21.25 -12.31
CA ASN A 28 -9.33 -22.55 -12.90
C ASN A 28 -8.80 -22.70 -14.32
N THR A 29 -8.68 -21.58 -15.05
CA THR A 29 -8.36 -21.57 -16.48
C THR A 29 -7.03 -20.87 -16.78
N ASP A 30 -6.44 -20.21 -15.78
CA ASP A 30 -5.28 -19.32 -15.89
C ASP A 30 -5.47 -18.20 -16.93
N ALA A 31 -6.73 -17.89 -17.28
CA ALA A 31 -7.06 -16.87 -18.26
C ALA A 31 -7.28 -15.52 -17.60
N ILE A 32 -6.79 -14.45 -18.25
CA ILE A 32 -7.15 -13.08 -17.90
C ILE A 32 -8.61 -12.86 -18.30
N THR A 33 -9.47 -12.56 -17.32
CA THR A 33 -10.87 -12.27 -17.57
C THR A 33 -11.10 -10.78 -17.80
N GLU A 34 -10.36 -9.93 -17.09
CA GLU A 34 -10.53 -8.47 -17.12
C GLU A 34 -9.21 -7.73 -16.82
N THR A 35 -9.17 -6.45 -17.18
CA THR A 35 -8.07 -5.54 -16.87
C THR A 35 -8.66 -4.20 -16.45
N ILE A 36 -8.24 -3.72 -15.28
CA ILE A 36 -8.71 -2.47 -14.68
C ILE A 36 -7.55 -1.48 -14.65
N THR A 37 -7.76 -0.27 -15.16
CA THR A 37 -6.79 0.82 -15.04
C THR A 37 -6.89 1.48 -13.67
N VAL A 38 -5.74 1.73 -13.04
CA VAL A 38 -5.55 2.36 -11.72
C VAL A 38 -4.43 3.41 -11.81
N GLY A 39 -3.90 3.87 -10.67
CA GLY A 39 -2.72 4.74 -10.64
C GLY A 39 -1.46 4.03 -11.15
N ASP A 40 -0.44 4.81 -11.53
CA ASP A 40 0.79 4.25 -12.07
C ASP A 40 1.59 3.48 -11.02
N ASN A 41 2.16 2.36 -11.45
CA ASN A 41 2.97 1.46 -10.65
C ASN A 41 2.19 0.93 -9.41
N PRO A 42 1.03 0.26 -9.60
CA PRO A 42 0.29 -0.37 -8.53
C PRO A 42 1.15 -1.45 -7.86
N ASN A 43 1.15 -1.49 -6.53
CA ASN A 43 2.07 -2.34 -5.76
C ASN A 43 1.40 -3.19 -4.68
N SER A 44 0.21 -2.83 -4.24
CA SER A 44 -0.54 -3.64 -3.26
C SER A 44 -2.05 -3.55 -3.48
N ILE A 45 -2.76 -4.59 -3.04
CA ILE A 45 -4.20 -4.73 -3.25
C ILE A 45 -4.84 -5.54 -2.11
N LEU A 46 -5.99 -5.09 -1.61
CA LEU A 46 -6.81 -5.79 -0.59
C LEU A 46 -8.30 -5.51 -0.79
N SER A 47 -9.18 -6.19 -0.06
CA SER A 47 -10.63 -5.93 -0.05
C SER A 47 -11.09 -5.36 1.28
N ASP A 48 -12.06 -4.44 1.26
CA ASP A 48 -12.76 -3.96 2.46
C ASP A 48 -13.98 -4.83 2.83
N ALA A 49 -14.64 -4.48 3.94
CA ALA A 49 -15.80 -5.20 4.45
C ALA A 49 -17.03 -5.16 3.51
N ASP A 50 -17.09 -4.16 2.62
CA ASP A 50 -18.18 -4.00 1.64
C ASP A 50 -17.85 -4.69 0.31
N GLY A 51 -16.70 -5.37 0.22
CA GLY A 51 -16.25 -6.07 -0.99
C GLY A 51 -15.64 -5.15 -2.06
N ASN A 52 -15.36 -3.88 -1.74
CA ASN A 52 -14.58 -3.02 -2.63
C ASN A 52 -13.11 -3.40 -2.55
N LEU A 53 -12.40 -3.26 -3.66
CA LEU A 53 -10.95 -3.43 -3.68
C LEU A 53 -10.25 -2.10 -3.51
N TRP A 54 -9.14 -2.12 -2.78
CA TRP A 54 -8.26 -0.98 -2.60
C TRP A 54 -6.90 -1.29 -3.17
N VAL A 55 -6.34 -0.36 -3.93
CA VAL A 55 -5.04 -0.52 -4.60
C VAL A 55 -4.16 0.67 -4.27
N SER A 56 -2.95 0.44 -3.78
CA SER A 56 -1.94 1.49 -3.68
C SER A 56 -1.05 1.46 -4.91
N SER A 57 -0.70 2.66 -5.38
CA SER A 57 0.18 2.87 -6.51
C SER A 57 1.27 3.86 -6.12
N SER A 58 2.52 3.56 -6.49
CA SER A 58 3.66 4.42 -6.13
C SER A 58 3.73 5.70 -6.97
N GLY A 59 3.01 5.75 -8.09
CA GLY A 59 3.26 6.77 -9.11
C GLY A 59 4.54 6.45 -9.89
N ALA A 60 4.82 7.28 -10.89
CA ALA A 60 5.99 7.19 -11.75
C ALA A 60 6.82 8.48 -11.65
N ILE A 61 8.14 8.31 -11.56
CA ILE A 61 9.09 9.44 -11.55
C ILE A 61 9.71 9.56 -12.94
N ALA A 62 9.57 10.74 -13.53
CA ALA A 62 10.30 11.15 -14.72
C ALA A 62 11.54 11.96 -14.31
N TYR A 63 12.55 11.94 -15.17
CA TYR A 63 13.82 12.65 -14.96
C TYR A 63 14.11 13.58 -16.12
N ASN A 64 14.62 14.76 -15.78
CA ASN A 64 15.25 15.64 -16.74
C ASN A 64 16.62 15.08 -17.17
N ASP A 65 17.22 15.65 -18.21
CA ASP A 65 18.55 15.26 -18.72
C ASP A 65 19.66 15.36 -17.65
N ASP A 66 19.47 16.20 -16.63
CA ASP A 66 20.40 16.39 -15.52
C ASP A 66 20.13 15.47 -14.30
N TRP A 67 19.23 14.50 -14.45
CA TRP A 67 18.78 13.56 -13.40
C TRP A 67 18.02 14.20 -12.23
N SER A 68 17.63 15.47 -12.32
CA SER A 68 16.62 16.02 -11.42
C SER A 68 15.24 15.43 -11.73
N VAL A 69 14.36 15.38 -10.71
CA VAL A 69 12.98 14.94 -10.89
C VAL A 69 12.25 15.93 -11.78
N ASP A 70 11.66 15.43 -12.86
CA ASP A 70 10.73 16.18 -13.70
C ASP A 70 9.32 16.03 -13.12
N GLU A 71 8.95 16.94 -12.23
CA GLU A 71 7.64 16.91 -11.58
C GLU A 71 6.48 17.06 -12.58
N ALA A 72 6.68 17.73 -13.72
CA ALA A 72 5.62 17.96 -14.70
C ALA A 72 5.26 16.69 -15.48
N ASN A 73 6.22 15.78 -15.65
CA ASN A 73 6.03 14.49 -16.31
C ASN A 73 5.98 13.30 -15.34
N SER A 74 6.10 13.55 -14.04
CA SER A 74 5.92 12.55 -12.99
C SER A 74 4.45 12.43 -12.58
N THR A 75 4.07 11.28 -12.05
CA THR A 75 2.75 11.05 -11.46
C THR A 75 2.89 10.78 -9.96
N LYS A 76 1.92 11.29 -9.19
CA LYS A 76 1.89 11.08 -7.75
C LYS A 76 1.47 9.65 -7.42
N GLY A 77 1.90 9.17 -6.26
CA GLY A 77 1.31 7.96 -5.69
C GLY A 77 -0.18 8.15 -5.46
N ALA A 78 -0.94 7.04 -5.40
CA ALA A 78 -2.38 7.10 -5.21
C ALA A 78 -2.93 5.88 -4.49
N ILE A 79 -4.08 6.07 -3.83
CA ILE A 79 -4.95 5.00 -3.34
C ILE A 79 -6.20 4.97 -4.22
N SER A 80 -6.42 3.88 -4.95
CA SER A 80 -7.57 3.66 -5.82
C SER A 80 -8.59 2.75 -5.13
N LYS A 81 -9.88 3.10 -5.23
CA LYS A 81 -11.01 2.24 -4.85
C LYS A 81 -11.65 1.67 -6.10
N ILE A 82 -11.86 0.35 -6.13
CA ILE A 82 -12.51 -0.37 -7.22
C ILE A 82 -13.79 -1.01 -6.69
N THR A 83 -14.88 -0.79 -7.42
CA THR A 83 -16.18 -1.42 -7.17
C THR A 83 -16.68 -2.00 -8.48
N SER A 84 -17.16 -3.25 -8.47
CA SER A 84 -17.67 -3.93 -9.68
C SER A 84 -16.68 -3.87 -10.86
N ASN A 85 -15.40 -4.13 -10.57
CA ASN A 85 -14.29 -4.11 -11.53
C ASN A 85 -14.04 -2.77 -12.27
N ALA A 86 -14.48 -1.65 -11.70
CA ALA A 86 -14.16 -0.32 -12.19
C ALA A 86 -13.56 0.54 -11.07
N GLU A 87 -12.57 1.36 -11.39
CA GLU A 87 -12.08 2.39 -10.47
C GLU A 87 -13.15 3.47 -10.30
N VAL A 88 -13.61 3.65 -9.05
CA VAL A 88 -14.68 4.59 -8.70
C VAL A 88 -14.16 5.80 -7.90
N LEU A 89 -12.95 5.71 -7.37
CA LEU A 89 -12.30 6.78 -6.64
C LEU A 89 -10.78 6.64 -6.75
N ARG A 90 -10.09 7.76 -6.96
CA ARG A 90 -8.64 7.85 -6.89
C ARG A 90 -8.24 8.98 -5.95
N LEU A 91 -7.44 8.66 -4.94
CA LEU A 91 -6.94 9.59 -3.95
C LEU A 91 -5.44 9.78 -4.15
N GLU A 92 -5.05 10.90 -4.74
CA GLU A 92 -3.64 11.20 -5.04
C GLU A 92 -2.91 11.74 -3.80
N MET A 93 -1.67 11.29 -3.62
CA MET A 93 -0.77 11.78 -2.56
C MET A 93 -0.50 13.27 -2.72
N ALA A 94 -0.05 13.91 -1.63
CA ALA A 94 0.20 15.35 -1.63
C ALA A 94 1.30 15.77 -2.63
N ALA A 95 2.34 14.94 -2.80
CA ALA A 95 3.51 15.22 -3.62
C ALA A 95 3.95 14.01 -4.46
N VAL A 96 4.74 14.29 -5.50
CA VAL A 96 5.56 13.27 -6.17
C VAL A 96 6.66 12.87 -5.19
N SER A 97 6.80 11.58 -4.92
CA SER A 97 7.75 11.08 -3.93
C SER A 97 8.29 9.71 -4.34
N TYR A 98 9.56 9.47 -4.03
CA TYR A 98 10.21 8.19 -4.29
C TYR A 98 9.53 7.06 -3.53
N GLY A 99 9.15 6.01 -4.25
CA GLY A 99 8.38 4.88 -3.71
C GLY A 99 6.88 5.17 -3.52
N GLY A 100 6.47 6.44 -3.52
CA GLY A 100 5.09 6.89 -3.43
C GLY A 100 4.27 6.21 -2.33
N ALA A 101 3.00 5.94 -2.63
CA ALA A 101 2.11 5.22 -1.72
C ALA A 101 2.31 3.70 -1.86
N GLY A 102 2.34 2.99 -0.74
CA GLY A 102 2.54 1.55 -0.75
C GLY A 102 2.03 0.84 0.49
N GLY A 103 2.19 -0.49 0.50
CA GLY A 103 1.95 -1.34 1.66
C GLY A 103 0.54 -1.22 2.23
N LEU A 104 -0.51 -1.55 1.46
CA LEU A 104 -1.86 -1.55 2.03
C LEU A 104 -2.03 -2.63 3.11
N SER A 105 -2.69 -2.24 4.19
CA SER A 105 -3.21 -3.16 5.21
C SER A 105 -4.55 -2.64 5.72
N ILE A 106 -5.37 -3.48 6.33
CA ILE A 106 -6.73 -3.11 6.76
C ILE A 106 -7.02 -3.62 8.16
N SER A 107 -7.87 -2.91 8.90
CA SER A 107 -8.35 -3.33 10.22
C SER A 107 -9.17 -4.64 10.15
N PRO A 108 -9.26 -5.39 11.26
CA PRO A 108 -10.02 -6.65 11.31
C PRO A 108 -11.48 -6.53 10.86
N ASP A 109 -12.11 -5.39 11.13
CA ASP A 109 -13.49 -5.11 10.74
C ASP A 109 -13.64 -4.62 9.30
N GLY A 110 -12.52 -4.46 8.57
CA GLY A 110 -12.48 -4.01 7.18
C GLY A 110 -12.89 -2.55 6.96
N LYS A 111 -12.85 -1.69 8.00
CA LYS A 111 -13.33 -0.29 7.93
C LYS A 111 -12.25 0.78 7.97
N THR A 112 -11.05 0.43 8.41
CA THR A 112 -9.90 1.35 8.45
C THR A 112 -8.81 0.81 7.53
N LEU A 113 -8.52 1.58 6.48
CA LEU A 113 -7.42 1.32 5.58
C LEU A 113 -6.16 1.99 6.11
N TYR A 114 -5.04 1.28 6.06
CA TYR A 114 -3.71 1.77 6.37
C TYR A 114 -2.84 1.70 5.12
N TYR A 115 -1.97 2.69 4.95
CA TYR A 115 -1.02 2.74 3.85
C TYR A 115 0.25 3.46 4.30
N GLN A 116 1.34 3.24 3.60
CA GLN A 116 2.61 3.92 3.81
C GLN A 116 2.82 5.00 2.75
N PHE A 117 3.33 6.15 3.19
CA PHE A 117 3.82 7.22 2.31
C PHE A 117 4.97 7.95 3.02
N GLU A 118 6.10 8.14 2.33
CA GLU A 118 7.30 8.81 2.87
C GLU A 118 7.80 8.23 4.20
N GLY A 119 7.75 6.89 4.32
CA GLY A 119 8.17 6.16 5.53
C GLY A 119 7.22 6.33 6.73
N ASN A 120 6.10 7.04 6.57
CA ASN A 120 5.08 7.19 7.59
C ASN A 120 3.90 6.25 7.30
N ILE A 121 3.23 5.80 8.34
CA ILE A 121 1.98 5.05 8.24
C ILE A 121 0.84 6.06 8.35
N PHE A 122 -0.10 6.02 7.42
CA PHE A 122 -1.34 6.77 7.43
C PHE A 122 -2.52 5.82 7.55
N SER A 123 -3.62 6.32 8.11
CA SER A 123 -4.87 5.57 8.25
C SER A 123 -6.07 6.40 7.84
N MET A 124 -7.07 5.79 7.23
CA MET A 124 -8.34 6.43 6.91
C MET A 124 -9.50 5.45 6.95
N SER A 125 -10.73 5.96 7.09
CA SER A 125 -11.91 5.13 6.89
C SER A 125 -12.04 4.69 5.42
N THR A 126 -12.54 3.50 5.17
CA THR A 126 -12.93 3.04 3.82
C THR A 126 -14.14 3.80 3.23
N ALA A 127 -14.80 4.63 4.04
CA ALA A 127 -15.82 5.58 3.61
C ALA A 127 -15.24 6.97 3.25
N SER A 128 -13.97 7.23 3.55
CA SER A 128 -13.34 8.53 3.26
C SER A 128 -13.19 8.76 1.76
N THR A 129 -13.41 10.01 1.34
CA THR A 129 -13.21 10.49 -0.04
C THR A 129 -12.02 11.44 -0.16
N SER A 130 -11.23 11.59 0.89
CA SER A 130 -10.00 12.38 0.92
C SER A 130 -8.95 11.71 1.81
N LEU A 131 -7.67 11.94 1.50
CA LEU A 131 -6.57 11.43 2.32
C LEU A 131 -6.44 12.22 3.63
N PRO A 132 -5.97 11.57 4.71
CA PRO A 132 -5.57 12.24 5.94
C PRO A 132 -4.35 13.14 5.69
N THR A 133 -4.27 14.27 6.40
CA THR A 133 -3.13 15.19 6.35
C THR A 133 -2.08 14.88 7.42
N SER A 134 -2.41 14.04 8.41
CA SER A 134 -1.55 13.66 9.51
C SER A 134 -1.30 12.16 9.47
N ALA A 135 -0.05 11.75 9.73
CA ALA A 135 0.31 10.35 9.86
C ALA A 135 -0.37 9.73 11.09
N PHE A 136 -0.70 8.45 10.97
CA PHE A 136 -1.06 7.59 12.10
C PHE A 136 0.18 7.33 12.97
N ALA A 137 1.32 7.05 12.33
CA ALA A 137 2.60 6.87 13.00
C ALA A 137 3.76 7.31 12.10
N SER A 138 4.80 7.90 12.70
CA SER A 138 5.96 8.45 11.99
C SER A 138 7.26 7.96 12.60
N ASN A 139 7.96 7.07 11.90
CA ASN A 139 9.27 6.57 12.32
C ASN A 139 10.15 6.09 11.15
N PHE A 140 9.88 6.58 9.93
CA PHE A 140 10.58 6.12 8.73
C PHE A 140 10.58 4.58 8.58
N TYR A 141 9.40 3.99 8.71
CA TYR A 141 9.21 2.54 8.66
C TYR A 141 9.62 1.99 7.29
N TYR A 142 10.31 0.85 7.26
CA TYR A 142 10.62 0.14 6.01
C TYR A 142 9.40 -0.60 5.44
N GLY A 143 8.47 -0.97 6.32
CA GLY A 143 7.18 -1.53 5.98
C GLY A 143 6.33 -1.66 7.23
N PHE A 144 5.11 -2.16 7.09
CA PHE A 144 4.21 -2.36 8.23
C PHE A 144 3.18 -3.45 7.94
N SER A 145 2.44 -3.86 8.96
CA SER A 145 1.32 -4.78 8.85
C SER A 145 0.28 -4.50 9.94
N VAL A 146 -0.98 -4.84 9.70
CA VAL A 146 -2.03 -4.79 10.74
C VAL A 146 -2.33 -6.21 11.18
N ASP A 147 -2.31 -6.46 12.49
CA ASP A 147 -2.73 -7.73 13.06
C ASP A 147 -4.24 -7.94 12.82
N PRO A 148 -4.65 -8.98 12.06
CA PRO A 148 -6.04 -9.22 11.70
C PRO A 148 -6.91 -9.66 12.88
N PHE A 149 -6.33 -9.91 14.06
CA PHE A 149 -7.08 -10.30 15.26
C PHE A 149 -7.23 -9.14 16.25
N SER A 150 -6.14 -8.49 16.61
CA SER A 150 -6.14 -7.41 17.61
C SER A 150 -6.42 -6.03 16.99
N GLY A 151 -6.11 -5.85 15.70
CA GLY A 151 -6.09 -4.54 15.05
C GLY A 151 -4.87 -3.69 15.39
N ASN A 152 -3.89 -4.24 16.12
CA ASN A 152 -2.63 -3.55 16.36
C ASN A 152 -1.87 -3.33 15.05
N VAL A 153 -1.23 -2.17 14.94
CA VAL A 153 -0.41 -1.80 13.79
C VAL A 153 1.05 -2.09 14.12
N ILE A 154 1.73 -2.86 13.29
CA ILE A 154 3.11 -3.28 13.48
C ILE A 154 3.97 -2.57 12.45
N GLY A 155 4.73 -1.57 12.87
CA GLY A 155 5.73 -0.89 12.04
C GLY A 155 7.06 -1.64 12.08
N THR A 156 7.76 -1.71 10.95
CA THR A 156 9.08 -2.34 10.86
C THR A 156 10.15 -1.29 10.61
N VAL A 157 11.25 -1.33 11.37
CA VAL A 157 12.32 -0.33 11.33
C VAL A 157 13.62 -1.01 10.89
N ALA A 158 14.18 -0.53 9.78
CA ALA A 158 15.46 -0.97 9.26
C ALA A 158 16.48 0.19 9.34
N PRO A 159 17.43 0.18 10.30
CA PRO A 159 18.28 1.35 10.54
C PRO A 159 19.24 1.65 9.38
N ASN A 160 19.77 0.61 8.73
CA ASN A 160 20.79 0.75 7.67
C ASN A 160 20.91 -0.48 6.76
N PHE A 161 19.92 -1.39 6.77
CA PHE A 161 19.92 -2.64 5.98
C PHE A 161 21.13 -3.57 6.19
N SER A 162 21.94 -3.34 7.23
CA SER A 162 23.11 -4.17 7.58
C SER A 162 23.13 -4.56 9.06
N SER A 163 22.49 -3.78 9.92
CA SER A 163 22.30 -4.03 11.34
C SER A 163 20.91 -4.62 11.61
N ALA A 164 20.78 -5.30 12.76
CA ALA A 164 19.49 -5.76 13.27
C ALA A 164 18.48 -4.60 13.33
N GLY A 165 17.27 -4.85 12.82
CA GLY A 165 16.15 -3.91 12.89
C GLY A 165 15.26 -4.19 14.10
N SER A 166 14.11 -3.52 14.12
CA SER A 166 13.06 -3.74 15.12
C SER A 166 11.68 -3.79 14.49
N ILE A 167 10.72 -4.31 15.25
CA ILE A 167 9.30 -4.07 15.03
C ILE A 167 8.76 -3.25 16.20
N GLU A 168 7.86 -2.33 15.90
CA GLU A 168 7.14 -1.48 16.86
C GLU A 168 5.66 -1.83 16.78
N VAL A 169 5.09 -2.27 17.91
CA VAL A 169 3.68 -2.65 18.00
C VAL A 169 2.91 -1.47 18.57
N MET A 170 1.95 -0.96 17.82
CA MET A 170 1.10 0.17 18.19
C MET A 170 -0.34 -0.30 18.35
N ASP A 171 -1.07 0.30 19.29
CA ASP A 171 -2.52 0.13 19.39
C ASP A 171 -3.24 0.80 18.21
N LYS A 172 -4.56 0.61 18.15
CA LYS A 172 -5.43 1.19 17.10
C LYS A 172 -5.47 2.73 17.07
N ASP A 173 -4.96 3.41 18.09
CA ASP A 173 -4.92 4.86 18.20
C ASP A 173 -3.50 5.42 17.91
N GLY A 174 -2.54 4.55 17.60
CA GLY A 174 -1.15 4.90 17.26
C GLY A 174 -0.21 4.93 18.45
N SER A 175 -0.65 4.53 19.65
CA SER A 175 0.20 4.49 20.84
C SER A 175 1.13 3.29 20.79
N LEU A 176 2.42 3.50 20.98
CA LEU A 176 3.40 2.42 21.09
C LEU A 176 3.11 1.55 22.32
N ILE A 177 2.88 0.25 22.10
CA ILE A 177 2.68 -0.77 23.12
C ILE A 177 4.00 -1.45 23.45
N ASP A 178 4.76 -1.87 22.42
CA ASP A 178 5.96 -2.68 22.60
C ASP A 178 6.94 -2.53 21.42
N THR A 179 8.18 -2.97 21.64
CA THR A 179 9.24 -2.98 20.62
C THR A 179 10.10 -4.23 20.75
N PHE A 180 10.29 -4.93 19.64
CA PHE A 180 11.11 -6.14 19.60
C PHE A 180 12.25 -5.98 18.60
N THR A 181 13.47 -6.33 19.01
CA THR A 181 14.60 -6.45 18.07
C THR A 181 14.41 -7.70 17.21
N VAL A 182 14.64 -7.57 15.91
CA VAL A 182 14.53 -8.65 14.92
C VAL A 182 15.79 -8.68 14.03
N GLY A 183 15.74 -9.45 12.94
CA GLY A 183 16.83 -9.54 11.97
C GLY A 183 17.06 -8.26 11.16
N ILE A 184 17.91 -8.36 10.15
CA ILE A 184 18.25 -7.26 9.24
C ILE A 184 17.09 -7.00 8.27
N GLY A 185 16.74 -5.74 8.06
CA GLY A 185 15.79 -5.31 7.03
C GLY A 185 14.36 -5.88 7.15
N PRO A 186 13.73 -5.87 8.35
CA PRO A 186 12.34 -6.34 8.46
C PRO A 186 11.41 -5.42 7.65
N ASN A 187 10.55 -5.98 6.79
CA ASN A 187 9.69 -5.20 5.90
C ASN A 187 8.18 -5.50 6.02
N GLY A 188 7.80 -6.42 6.89
CA GLY A 188 6.41 -6.82 7.09
C GLY A 188 6.28 -7.99 8.08
N CYS A 189 5.05 -8.32 8.41
CA CYS A 189 4.71 -9.46 9.27
C CYS A 189 3.66 -10.33 8.58
N TYR A 190 3.72 -11.63 8.87
CA TYR A 190 2.72 -12.61 8.40
C TYR A 190 2.02 -13.22 9.61
N PHE A 191 0.70 -13.34 9.50
CA PHE A 191 -0.16 -13.89 10.54
C PHE A 191 -0.72 -15.24 10.08
N LYS A 192 -0.77 -16.20 11.00
CA LYS A 192 -1.21 -17.57 10.74
C LYS A 192 -2.64 -17.79 11.21
#